data_AF-Q0KB32-F1
#
_entry.id   AF-Q0KB32-F1
#
_cell.length_a   1.000
_cell.length_b   1.000
_cell.length_c   1.000
_cell.angle_alpha   90.00
_cell.angle_beta   90.00
_cell.angle_gamma   90.00
#
_symmetry.space_group_name_H-M   'P 1'
#
loop_
_entity.id
_entity.type
_entity.pdbx_description
1 polymer ?
#
loop_
_entity_poly.entity_id
_entity_poly.type
_entity_poly.pdbx_seq_one_letter_code
_entity_poly.pdbx_strand_id
1 'polypeptide(L)'
;MPHANMDHPLRDSLARELHARPFLRIGGPASLTHFAIYADGDTAVHHALLADLCRLTGLEVPADGVTHYSGRWGDHKQLKWERHTEFSTFTFVARRGDADYFSDLATAHIPAEWFDSFAGKRLVALRMELVSGEAAAHARDHVREWIDGPTLAGSHVLGGGEVFCDWTIPPDGFTRFLVIDNGFREVQGGRLLQRLYEIETYRMMALLALPVARELGRSVDNLQRSLAPLMRSMDTSQGGRHDAELLERLTHLAVRIEALAESGNRFSASRAYEKLVLARIQELREERIEGIPTIAEFMERRFAPAMETCRSVWARHEQFAGRVARALDLLRTRVNLAQEQDTTRLLEGMDQTARSQLRLQHAVEGLSVAAISYYVLSLAGTGLKALHAVHLPLDPELIKGVLILPVVLLVLRATRRSKHAGQKAAARRPAANRAA
;
A
#
# COMPACT_ATOMS: atom_id res chain seq x y z
N MET A 1 -4.94 27.56 -45.17
CA MET A 1 -3.96 26.48 -45.42
C MET A 1 -4.27 25.34 -44.44
N PRO A 2 -4.46 24.10 -44.92
CA PRO A 2 -5.10 23.03 -44.16
C PRO A 2 -4.03 22.11 -43.51
N HIS A 3 -3.72 22.34 -42.24
CA HIS A 3 -2.92 21.42 -41.41
C HIS A 3 -3.50 21.21 -40.00
N ALA A 4 -4.76 21.59 -39.77
CA ALA A 4 -5.38 21.58 -38.44
C ALA A 4 -5.54 20.20 -37.79
N ASN A 5 -5.08 19.12 -38.43
CA ASN A 5 -5.25 17.74 -37.96
C ASN A 5 -4.03 16.84 -38.21
N MET A 6 -2.83 17.41 -38.37
CA MET A 6 -1.58 16.62 -38.50
C MET A 6 -0.93 16.32 -37.14
N ASP A 7 -1.06 17.25 -36.19
CA ASP A 7 -0.43 17.12 -34.90
C ASP A 7 -1.29 16.30 -33.93
N HIS A 8 -0.61 15.46 -33.14
CA HIS A 8 -1.25 14.74 -32.05
C HIS A 8 -1.96 15.73 -31.10
N PRO A 9 -3.20 15.47 -30.63
CA PRO A 9 -3.98 16.44 -29.84
C PRO A 9 -3.28 16.96 -28.57
N LEU A 10 -2.39 16.16 -28.00
CA LEU A 10 -1.60 16.53 -26.81
C LEU A 10 -0.26 17.23 -27.12
N ARG A 11 0.15 17.38 -28.39
CA ARG A 11 1.46 17.92 -28.75
C ARG A 11 1.68 19.29 -28.12
N ASP A 12 0.73 20.20 -28.28
CA ASP A 12 0.84 21.57 -27.78
C ASP A 12 0.71 21.66 -26.26
N SER A 13 -0.12 20.82 -25.63
CA SER A 13 -0.24 20.81 -24.16
C SER A 13 1.03 20.26 -23.52
N LEU A 14 1.60 19.18 -24.06
CA LEU A 14 2.84 18.60 -23.56
C LEU A 14 4.05 19.50 -23.83
N ALA A 15 4.10 20.18 -24.98
CA ALA A 15 5.16 21.15 -25.28
C ALA A 15 5.09 22.37 -24.34
N ARG A 16 3.88 22.87 -24.04
CA ARG A 16 3.68 23.98 -23.10
C ARG A 16 4.03 23.61 -21.66
N GLU A 17 3.85 22.35 -21.25
CA GLU A 17 4.19 21.89 -19.90
C GLU A 17 5.66 22.19 -19.54
N LEU A 18 6.59 22.06 -20.49
CA LEU A 18 8.01 22.36 -20.27
C LEU A 18 8.29 23.84 -19.97
N HIS A 19 7.40 24.75 -20.42
CA HIS A 19 7.55 26.20 -20.25
C HIS A 19 6.59 26.79 -19.21
N ALA A 20 5.71 25.97 -18.64
CA ALA A 20 4.67 26.40 -17.70
C ALA A 20 5.24 26.93 -16.37
N ARG A 21 6.52 26.71 -16.06
CA ARG A 21 7.14 27.10 -14.77
C ARG A 21 8.30 28.08 -14.96
N PRO A 22 8.03 29.36 -15.33
CA PRO A 22 9.09 30.34 -15.48
C PRO A 22 9.79 30.64 -14.14
N PHE A 23 11.11 30.77 -14.19
CA PHE A 23 11.93 31.17 -13.03
C PHE A 23 11.63 32.61 -12.61
N LEU A 24 11.81 32.90 -11.32
CA LEU A 24 11.82 34.27 -10.82
C LEU A 24 12.96 35.05 -11.51
N ARG A 25 12.59 36.11 -12.24
CA ARG A 25 13.55 37.04 -12.83
C ARG A 25 13.85 38.12 -11.80
N ILE A 26 15.01 38.02 -11.17
CA ILE A 26 15.48 38.96 -10.15
C ILE A 26 16.79 39.56 -10.67
N GLY A 27 16.81 40.87 -10.85
CA GLY A 27 17.97 41.64 -11.26
C GLY A 27 18.43 42.57 -10.15
N GLY A 28 19.53 42.22 -9.48
CA GLY A 28 20.09 42.99 -8.37
C GLY A 28 19.53 42.62 -6.99
N PRO A 29 19.82 43.42 -5.96
CA PRO A 29 19.48 43.11 -4.58
C PRO A 29 17.97 42.94 -4.35
N ALA A 30 17.61 41.93 -3.58
CA ALA A 30 16.21 41.58 -3.36
C ALA A 30 15.98 40.89 -2.01
N SER A 31 14.84 41.18 -1.40
CA SER A 31 14.28 40.43 -0.29
C SER A 31 13.22 39.47 -0.80
N LEU A 32 13.22 38.25 -0.28
CA LEU A 32 12.27 37.21 -0.63
C LEU A 32 11.67 36.64 0.65
N THR A 33 10.34 36.53 0.69
CA THR A 33 9.62 35.76 1.72
C THR A 33 8.85 34.64 1.04
N HIS A 34 9.04 33.41 1.51
CA HIS A 34 8.46 32.22 0.92
C HIS A 34 7.69 31.42 1.95
N PHE A 35 6.50 30.98 1.55
CA PHE A 35 5.65 30.09 2.32
C PHE A 35 5.35 28.82 1.54
N ALA A 36 5.38 27.67 2.23
CA ALA A 36 4.73 26.46 1.74
C ALA A 36 3.53 26.16 2.64
N ILE A 37 2.35 26.13 2.03
CA ILE A 37 1.08 25.85 2.69
C ILE A 37 0.70 24.41 2.39
N TYR A 38 0.67 23.59 3.43
CA TYR A 38 0.30 22.18 3.38
C TYR A 38 -1.05 22.01 4.07
N ALA A 39 -2.00 21.39 3.37
CA ALA A 39 -3.32 21.10 3.90
C ALA A 39 -3.69 19.67 3.52
N ASP A 40 -3.75 18.79 4.51
CA ASP A 40 -4.09 17.39 4.28
C ASP A 40 -5.59 17.26 3.98
N GLY A 41 -5.93 16.61 2.87
CA GLY A 41 -7.33 16.37 2.46
C GLY A 41 -8.13 17.59 1.98
N ASP A 42 -7.64 18.82 2.18
CA ASP A 42 -8.31 20.07 1.78
C ASP A 42 -7.56 20.73 0.62
N THR A 43 -7.74 20.20 -0.59
CA THR A 43 -7.03 20.69 -1.79
C THR A 43 -7.60 22.01 -2.32
N ALA A 44 -8.87 22.32 -1.99
CA ALA A 44 -9.55 23.54 -2.43
C ALA A 44 -8.95 24.80 -1.78
N VAL A 45 -8.37 24.67 -0.59
CA VAL A 45 -7.72 25.79 0.11
C VAL A 45 -6.66 26.48 -0.74
N HIS A 46 -5.92 25.74 -1.57
CA HIS A 46 -4.78 26.30 -2.29
C HIS A 46 -5.20 27.35 -3.33
N HIS A 47 -6.27 27.07 -4.08
CA HIS A 47 -6.84 28.01 -5.04
C HIS A 47 -7.61 29.13 -4.35
N ALA A 48 -8.31 28.82 -3.25
CA ALA A 48 -8.99 29.83 -2.44
C ALA A 48 -8.01 30.88 -1.89
N LEU A 49 -6.88 30.46 -1.32
CA LEU A 49 -5.84 31.35 -0.80
C LEU A 49 -5.27 32.28 -1.89
N LEU A 50 -5.10 31.78 -3.11
CA LEU A 50 -4.63 32.59 -4.23
C LEU A 50 -5.70 33.59 -4.67
N ALA A 51 -6.95 33.15 -4.82
CA ALA A 51 -8.06 34.02 -5.20
C ALA A 51 -8.27 35.13 -4.17
N ASP A 52 -8.22 34.78 -2.89
CA ASP A 52 -8.33 35.73 -1.77
C ASP A 52 -7.19 36.74 -1.81
N LEU A 53 -5.94 36.29 -1.96
CA LEU A 53 -4.78 37.18 -2.11
C LEU A 53 -4.96 38.16 -3.27
N CYS A 54 -5.40 37.66 -4.44
CA CYS A 54 -5.61 38.48 -5.62
C CYS A 54 -6.68 39.55 -5.36
N ARG A 55 -7.82 39.18 -4.77
CA ARG A 55 -8.89 40.13 -4.42
C ARG A 55 -8.43 41.18 -3.42
N LEU A 56 -7.72 40.78 -2.37
CA LEU A 56 -7.27 41.68 -1.31
C LEU A 56 -6.19 42.66 -1.75
N THR A 57 -5.39 42.29 -2.75
CA THR A 57 -4.23 43.09 -3.20
C THR A 57 -4.42 43.71 -4.59
N GLY A 58 -5.58 43.51 -5.22
CA GLY A 58 -5.92 44.07 -6.54
C GLY A 58 -5.22 43.40 -7.73
N LEU A 59 -4.68 42.19 -7.56
CA LEU A 59 -4.15 41.39 -8.68
C LEU A 59 -5.28 40.72 -9.46
N GLU A 60 -5.04 40.43 -10.73
CA GLU A 60 -5.97 39.67 -11.56
C GLU A 60 -6.11 38.23 -11.03
N VAL A 61 -7.36 37.80 -10.80
CA VAL A 61 -7.65 36.43 -10.34
C VAL A 61 -7.43 35.48 -11.52
N PRO A 62 -6.61 34.43 -11.38
CA PRO A 62 -6.41 33.49 -12.47
C PRO A 62 -7.66 32.65 -12.75
N ALA A 63 -7.71 32.07 -13.95
CA ALA A 63 -8.72 31.07 -14.29
C ALA A 63 -8.64 29.84 -13.38
N ASP A 64 -9.76 29.12 -13.26
CA ASP A 64 -9.84 27.91 -12.46
C ASP A 64 -8.87 26.83 -12.96
N GLY A 65 -8.29 26.08 -12.01
CA GLY A 65 -7.43 24.93 -12.32
C GLY A 65 -5.99 25.26 -12.72
N VAL A 66 -5.56 26.52 -12.65
CA VAL A 66 -4.14 26.86 -12.87
C VAL A 66 -3.23 26.18 -11.84
N THR A 67 -2.03 25.78 -12.28
CA THR A 67 -1.01 25.17 -11.43
C THR A 67 0.14 26.11 -11.08
N HIS A 68 0.18 27.28 -11.72
CA HIS A 68 1.19 28.29 -11.55
C HIS A 68 0.56 29.67 -11.77
N TYR A 69 1.05 30.66 -11.05
CA TYR A 69 0.62 32.04 -11.19
C TYR A 69 1.78 32.99 -10.89
N SER A 70 1.85 34.08 -11.64
CA SER A 70 2.83 35.13 -11.45
C SER A 70 2.12 36.47 -11.46
N GLY A 71 2.25 37.22 -10.37
CA GLY A 71 1.66 38.54 -10.19
C GLY A 71 2.74 39.59 -9.94
N ARG A 72 2.45 40.85 -10.25
CA ARG A 72 3.36 41.97 -9.99
C ARG A 72 2.61 43.15 -9.41
N TRP A 73 3.19 43.76 -8.38
CA TRP A 73 2.75 45.04 -7.84
C TRP A 73 3.79 46.10 -8.24
N GLY A 74 3.56 46.73 -9.39
CA GLY A 74 4.52 47.64 -10.01
C GLY A 74 5.83 46.95 -10.38
N ASP A 75 6.92 47.71 -10.40
CA ASP A 75 8.24 47.24 -10.85
C ASP A 75 9.12 46.65 -9.74
N HIS A 76 8.67 46.75 -8.49
CA HIS A 76 9.51 46.44 -7.32
C HIS A 76 9.05 45.22 -6.55
N LYS A 77 7.81 44.76 -6.72
CA LYS A 77 7.25 43.65 -5.97
C LYS A 77 6.59 42.64 -6.89
N GLN A 78 6.81 41.36 -6.63
CA GLN A 78 6.22 40.28 -7.40
C GLN A 78 5.86 39.08 -6.54
N LEU A 79 4.85 38.35 -7.00
CA LEU A 79 4.39 37.09 -6.46
C LEU A 79 4.66 35.98 -7.47
N LYS A 80 5.17 34.86 -6.98
CA LYS A 80 5.09 33.58 -7.67
C LYS A 80 4.34 32.60 -6.80
N TRP A 81 3.33 31.97 -7.37
CA TRP A 81 2.57 30.89 -6.74
C TRP A 81 2.66 29.62 -7.57
N GLU A 82 2.84 28.49 -6.91
CA GLU A 82 2.89 27.17 -7.53
C GLU A 82 2.02 26.18 -6.75
N ARG A 83 1.15 25.47 -7.47
CA ARG A 83 0.39 24.34 -6.95
C ARG A 83 1.14 23.04 -7.21
N HIS A 84 1.41 22.32 -6.13
CA HIS A 84 1.92 20.96 -6.18
C HIS A 84 0.77 19.97 -5.94
N THR A 85 1.05 18.69 -5.72
CA THR A 85 -0.02 17.71 -5.43
C THR A 85 -0.60 17.90 -4.02
N GLU A 86 0.26 18.10 -3.02
CA GLU A 86 -0.11 18.08 -1.59
C GLU A 86 0.01 19.46 -0.91
N PHE A 87 0.60 20.44 -1.58
CA PHE A 87 0.82 21.78 -1.03
C PHE A 87 0.78 22.85 -2.12
N SER A 88 0.83 24.12 -1.73
CA SER A 88 1.06 25.26 -2.61
C SER A 88 2.13 26.18 -2.03
N THR A 89 2.90 26.83 -2.88
CA THR A 89 3.90 27.80 -2.44
C THR A 89 3.49 29.23 -2.80
N PHE A 90 3.82 30.18 -1.93
CA PHE A 90 3.70 31.61 -2.18
C PHE A 90 5.07 32.25 -1.96
N THR A 91 5.65 32.78 -3.04
CA THR A 91 6.95 33.44 -3.01
C THR A 91 6.78 34.90 -3.34
N PHE A 92 6.95 35.75 -2.33
CA PHE A 92 6.93 37.19 -2.45
C PHE A 92 8.36 37.69 -2.60
N VAL A 93 8.59 38.57 -3.57
CA VAL A 93 9.90 39.18 -3.80
C VAL A 93 9.72 40.69 -3.85
N ALA A 94 10.59 41.41 -3.14
CA ALA A 94 10.71 42.86 -3.22
C ALA A 94 12.16 43.24 -3.58
N ARG A 95 12.33 44.23 -4.46
CA ARG A 95 13.65 44.84 -4.69
C ARG A 95 14.12 45.50 -3.40
N ARG A 96 15.38 45.27 -3.05
CA ARG A 96 15.99 45.88 -1.85
C ARG A 96 16.92 47.02 -2.24
N GLY A 97 16.89 48.09 -1.43
CA GLY A 97 17.77 49.26 -1.58
C GLY A 97 18.40 49.75 -0.28
N ASP A 98 18.10 49.10 0.85
CA ASP A 98 18.65 49.39 2.17
C ASP A 98 19.37 48.15 2.73
N ALA A 99 19.91 48.28 3.95
CA ALA A 99 20.57 47.21 4.69
C ALA A 99 19.71 46.61 5.81
N ASP A 100 18.39 46.86 5.81
CA ASP A 100 17.45 46.31 6.80
C ASP A 100 17.04 44.87 6.43
N TYR A 101 18.04 43.98 6.43
CA TYR A 101 17.91 42.60 5.97
C TYR A 101 16.97 41.77 6.85
N PHE A 102 16.26 40.81 6.22
CA PHE A 102 15.32 39.90 6.86
C PHE A 102 14.12 40.59 7.53
N SER A 103 13.79 41.81 7.12
CA SER A 103 12.55 42.51 7.49
C SER A 103 11.32 42.02 6.71
N ASP A 104 10.14 42.57 7.03
CA ASP A 104 8.88 42.24 6.36
C ASP A 104 8.76 42.82 4.94
N LEU A 105 9.81 43.42 4.36
CA LEU A 105 9.75 44.20 3.12
C LEU A 105 8.97 43.51 1.98
N ALA A 106 9.22 42.21 1.75
CA ALA A 106 8.56 41.43 0.71
C ALA A 106 7.05 41.24 0.93
N THR A 107 6.59 41.26 2.18
CA THR A 107 5.20 40.97 2.59
C THR A 107 4.49 42.14 3.26
N ALA A 108 5.15 43.28 3.47
CA ALA A 108 4.61 44.43 4.22
C ALA A 108 3.33 45.05 3.62
N HIS A 109 3.03 44.72 2.35
CA HIS A 109 1.83 45.18 1.64
C HIS A 109 0.70 44.14 1.64
N ILE A 110 0.92 42.96 2.21
CA ILE A 110 -0.04 41.87 2.25
C ILE A 110 -0.91 42.03 3.51
N PRO A 111 -2.24 42.07 3.38
CA PRO A 111 -3.13 42.22 4.53
C PRO A 111 -3.01 41.09 5.55
N ALA A 112 -3.09 41.43 6.85
CA ALA A 112 -3.00 40.48 7.97
C ALA A 112 -4.04 39.34 7.85
N GLU A 113 -5.25 39.68 7.43
CA GLU A 113 -6.37 38.73 7.23
C GLU A 113 -6.05 37.62 6.22
N TRP A 114 -5.15 37.86 5.26
CA TRP A 114 -4.69 36.81 4.36
C TRP A 114 -3.82 35.78 5.08
N PHE A 115 -2.96 36.22 6.01
CA PHE A 115 -2.15 35.30 6.81
C PHE A 115 -3.00 34.45 7.75
N ASP A 116 -4.07 35.03 8.30
CA ASP A 116 -5.01 34.32 9.18
C ASP A 116 -5.74 33.18 8.45
N SER A 117 -5.98 33.33 7.13
CA SER A 117 -6.70 32.34 6.32
C SER A 117 -6.01 30.97 6.19
N PHE A 118 -4.72 30.88 6.48
CA PHE A 118 -3.95 29.63 6.51
C PHE A 118 -3.29 29.35 7.87
N ALA A 119 -3.84 29.90 8.95
CA ALA A 119 -3.41 29.57 10.30
C ALA A 119 -3.41 28.04 10.52
N GLY A 120 -2.31 27.51 11.05
CA GLY A 120 -2.10 26.07 11.25
C GLY A 120 -1.73 25.25 10.00
N LYS A 121 -1.76 25.84 8.79
CA LYS A 121 -1.42 25.17 7.52
C LYS A 121 -0.03 25.54 6.97
N ARG A 122 0.66 26.48 7.62
CA ARG A 122 2.01 26.94 7.24
C ARG A 122 3.07 25.89 7.62
N LEU A 123 3.59 25.16 6.64
CA LEU A 123 4.64 24.15 6.84
C LEU A 123 6.03 24.77 6.76
N VAL A 124 6.22 25.72 5.84
CA VAL A 124 7.50 26.42 5.62
C VAL A 124 7.25 27.90 5.65
N ALA A 125 8.14 28.62 6.31
CA ALA A 125 8.24 30.07 6.26
C ALA A 125 9.73 30.41 6.26
N LEU A 126 10.20 31.09 5.23
CA LEU A 126 11.60 31.49 5.12
C LEU A 126 11.74 32.88 4.53
N ARG A 127 12.82 33.55 4.91
CA ARG A 127 13.28 34.80 4.34
C ARG A 127 14.64 34.60 3.69
N MET A 128 14.81 35.20 2.53
CA MET A 128 16.10 35.23 1.86
C MET A 128 16.45 36.63 1.44
N GLU A 129 17.73 36.96 1.52
CA GLU A 129 18.26 38.24 1.10
C GLU A 129 19.33 38.00 0.04
N LEU A 130 19.13 38.56 -1.14
CA LEU A 130 20.12 38.62 -2.20
C LEU A 130 20.83 39.97 -2.10
N VAL A 131 22.12 39.92 -1.76
CA VAL A 131 22.96 41.09 -1.56
C VAL A 131 24.02 41.14 -2.67
N SER A 132 24.26 42.31 -3.24
CA SER A 132 25.26 42.49 -4.31
C SER A 132 26.00 43.82 -4.14
N GLY A 133 27.13 43.99 -4.81
CA GLY A 133 27.87 45.26 -4.85
C GLY A 133 28.59 45.56 -3.53
N GLU A 134 28.66 46.84 -3.14
CA GLU A 134 29.45 47.28 -1.97
C GLU A 134 28.98 46.68 -0.64
N ALA A 135 27.70 46.36 -0.52
CA ALA A 135 27.13 45.76 0.68
C ALA A 135 27.50 44.26 0.86
N ALA A 136 27.98 43.59 -0.19
CA ALA A 136 28.29 42.16 -0.18
C ALA A 136 29.39 41.82 0.84
N ALA A 137 30.47 42.61 0.89
CA ALA A 137 31.59 42.36 1.81
C ALA A 137 31.13 42.51 3.27
N HIS A 138 30.41 43.59 3.58
CA HIS A 138 29.89 43.81 4.93
C HIS A 138 28.92 42.69 5.35
N ALA A 139 27.98 42.31 4.49
CA ALA A 139 27.03 41.24 4.78
C ALA A 139 27.72 39.89 5.00
N ARG A 140 28.79 39.59 4.25
CA ARG A 140 29.62 38.38 4.44
C ARG A 140 30.29 38.34 5.81
N ASP A 141 30.91 39.45 6.21
CA ASP A 141 31.67 39.50 7.46
C ASP A 141 30.75 39.48 8.70
N HIS A 142 29.48 39.88 8.52
CA HIS A 142 28.49 40.02 9.60
C HIS A 142 27.33 39.02 9.48
N VAL A 143 27.48 37.92 8.74
CA VAL A 143 26.45 36.85 8.58
C VAL A 143 25.79 36.46 9.91
N ARG A 144 26.58 36.42 10.98
CA ARG A 144 26.16 36.01 12.32
C ARG A 144 25.19 36.98 13.01
N GLU A 145 25.05 38.21 12.53
CA GLU A 145 24.04 39.15 13.03
C GLU A 145 22.61 38.69 12.69
N TRP A 146 22.45 37.99 11.57
CA TRP A 146 21.14 37.51 11.11
C TRP A 146 20.95 36.00 11.21
N ILE A 147 22.05 35.24 11.21
CA ILE A 147 22.09 33.77 11.22
C ILE A 147 22.97 33.31 12.40
N ASP A 148 22.37 33.30 13.58
CA ASP A 148 23.03 33.10 14.87
C ASP A 148 22.90 31.66 15.41
N GLY A 149 22.34 30.74 14.61
CA GLY A 149 22.18 29.35 14.98
C GLY A 149 23.49 28.62 15.26
N PRO A 150 23.39 27.46 15.95
CA PRO A 150 24.55 26.76 16.51
C PRO A 150 25.50 26.20 15.44
N THR A 151 25.03 25.99 14.21
CA THR A 151 25.88 25.55 13.10
C THR A 151 25.50 26.33 11.86
N LEU A 152 26.38 27.26 11.47
CA LEU A 152 26.29 27.93 10.19
C LEU A 152 26.74 26.95 9.10
N ALA A 153 25.92 26.79 8.08
CA ALA A 153 26.29 26.16 6.83
C ALA A 153 26.49 27.23 5.77
N GLY A 154 27.46 27.02 4.89
CA GLY A 154 27.72 27.96 3.82
C GLY A 154 28.62 27.39 2.74
N SER A 155 28.46 27.89 1.52
CA SER A 155 29.19 27.41 0.35
C SER A 155 29.29 28.47 -0.73
N HIS A 156 30.37 28.42 -1.49
CA HIS A 156 30.42 29.06 -2.81
C HIS A 156 29.54 28.23 -3.76
N VAL A 157 28.76 28.90 -4.60
CA VAL A 157 27.76 28.27 -5.48
C VAL A 157 27.76 28.88 -6.86
N LEU A 158 27.48 28.05 -7.86
CA LEU A 158 27.29 28.43 -9.27
C LEU A 158 28.43 29.29 -9.90
N GLY A 159 29.63 29.27 -9.31
CA GLY A 159 30.81 29.99 -9.81
C GLY A 159 30.73 31.52 -9.71
N GLY A 160 29.85 32.05 -8.85
CA GLY A 160 29.64 33.50 -8.74
C GLY A 160 28.80 33.97 -7.56
N GLY A 161 28.50 33.10 -6.59
CA GLY A 161 27.82 33.53 -5.38
C GLY A 161 28.18 32.70 -4.16
N GLU A 162 27.69 33.16 -3.02
CA GLU A 162 27.82 32.49 -1.73
C GLU A 162 26.45 32.38 -1.08
N VAL A 163 26.24 31.32 -0.31
CA VAL A 163 25.02 31.14 0.48
C VAL A 163 25.38 30.81 1.91
N PHE A 164 24.60 31.35 2.85
CA PHE A 164 24.71 31.09 4.28
C PHE A 164 23.34 30.84 4.90
N CYS A 165 23.25 29.86 5.80
CA CYS A 165 22.02 29.48 6.52
C CYS A 165 22.34 28.56 7.70
N ASP A 166 21.39 28.33 8.61
CA ASP A 166 21.57 27.42 9.75
C ASP A 166 20.36 26.48 9.98
N TRP A 167 19.30 26.62 9.18
CA TRP A 167 18.02 25.92 9.31
C TRP A 167 17.33 26.06 10.68
N THR A 168 17.73 27.05 11.48
CA THR A 168 17.03 27.40 12.71
C THR A 168 15.84 28.29 12.42
N ILE A 169 14.84 28.22 13.29
CA ILE A 169 13.65 29.08 13.25
C ILE A 169 13.79 30.07 14.40
N PRO A 170 14.13 31.34 14.14
CA PRO A 170 14.17 32.39 15.15
C PRO A 170 12.77 32.70 15.68
N PRO A 171 12.64 33.56 16.71
CA PRO A 171 11.33 33.92 17.30
C PRO A 171 10.33 34.55 16.33
N ASP A 172 10.78 35.13 15.21
CA ASP A 172 9.91 35.64 14.14
C ASP A 172 9.25 34.52 13.31
N GLY A 173 9.73 33.28 13.45
CA GLY A 173 9.18 32.11 12.78
C GLY A 173 9.67 31.89 11.35
N PHE A 174 10.75 32.54 10.91
CA PHE A 174 11.27 32.43 9.54
C PHE A 174 12.70 31.88 9.52
N THR A 175 12.92 30.76 8.83
CA THR A 175 14.30 30.35 8.52
C THR A 175 14.95 31.36 7.58
N ARG A 176 16.26 31.53 7.65
CA ARG A 176 16.98 32.61 6.95
C ARG A 176 18.06 32.07 6.02
N PHE A 177 18.10 32.61 4.81
CA PHE A 177 19.22 32.42 3.88
C PHE A 177 19.78 33.78 3.46
N LEU A 178 21.07 33.98 3.68
CA LEU A 178 21.79 35.08 3.07
C LEU A 178 22.46 34.60 1.79
N VAL A 179 22.23 35.30 0.69
CA VAL A 179 22.83 35.00 -0.61
C VAL A 179 23.61 36.22 -1.08
N ILE A 180 24.88 36.00 -1.36
CA ILE A 180 25.78 37.04 -1.85
C ILE A 180 26.03 36.80 -3.34
N ASP A 181 25.72 37.81 -4.13
CA ASP A 181 26.01 37.87 -5.55
C ASP A 181 27.40 38.49 -5.76
N ASN A 182 28.36 37.64 -6.13
CA ASN A 182 29.75 38.00 -6.44
C ASN A 182 30.00 38.05 -7.96
N GLY A 183 28.97 38.25 -8.78
CA GLY A 183 29.10 38.31 -10.24
C GLY A 183 28.22 37.31 -10.99
N PHE A 184 27.01 37.05 -10.49
CA PHE A 184 26.00 36.31 -11.22
C PHE A 184 25.74 36.96 -12.58
N ARG A 185 25.57 36.09 -13.57
CA ARG A 185 25.13 36.43 -14.92
C ARG A 185 23.61 36.33 -14.99
N GLU A 186 22.99 37.31 -15.64
CA GLU A 186 21.57 37.29 -16.01
C GLU A 186 20.63 36.96 -14.84
N VAL A 187 19.93 35.81 -14.90
CA VAL A 187 18.92 35.34 -13.94
C VAL A 187 19.45 34.29 -12.98
N GLN A 188 20.78 34.15 -12.83
CA GLN A 188 21.38 33.16 -11.93
C GLN A 188 20.95 33.33 -10.47
N GLY A 189 20.91 34.56 -9.95
CA GLY A 189 20.47 34.83 -8.57
C GLY A 189 19.05 34.32 -8.30
N GLY A 190 18.10 34.63 -9.18
CA GLY A 190 16.71 34.13 -9.05
C GLY A 190 16.59 32.60 -9.10
N ARG A 191 17.39 31.93 -9.95
CA ARG A 191 17.46 30.46 -9.99
C ARG A 191 18.07 29.88 -8.72
N LEU A 192 19.09 30.52 -8.15
CA LEU A 192 19.68 30.11 -6.88
C LEU A 192 18.67 30.22 -5.74
N LEU A 193 18.03 31.37 -5.57
CA LEU A 193 16.99 31.56 -4.56
C LEU A 193 15.88 30.50 -4.71
N GLN A 194 15.46 30.22 -5.93
CA GLN A 194 14.49 29.17 -6.19
C GLN A 194 14.95 27.79 -5.70
N ARG A 195 16.19 27.39 -6.02
CA ARG A 195 16.74 26.13 -5.52
C ARG A 195 16.79 26.07 -4.00
N LEU A 196 17.13 27.17 -3.34
CA LEU A 196 17.24 27.23 -1.88
C LEU A 196 15.87 27.07 -1.20
N TYR A 197 14.83 27.80 -1.65
CA TYR A 197 13.49 27.58 -1.07
C TYR A 197 12.91 26.22 -1.44
N GLU A 198 13.27 25.66 -2.60
CA GLU A 198 12.87 24.30 -2.99
C GLU A 198 13.53 23.25 -2.11
N ILE A 199 14.83 23.39 -1.80
CA ILE A 199 15.53 22.52 -0.84
C ILE A 199 14.81 22.54 0.50
N GLU A 200 14.49 23.74 1.02
CA GLU A 200 13.82 23.86 2.30
C GLU A 200 12.40 23.26 2.28
N THR A 201 11.65 23.54 1.23
CA THR A 201 10.29 23.04 1.07
C THR A 201 10.25 21.52 0.96
N TYR A 202 11.06 20.95 0.07
CA TYR A 202 11.10 19.50 -0.12
C TYR A 202 11.70 18.78 1.09
N ARG A 203 12.65 19.39 1.82
CA ARG A 203 13.16 18.85 3.09
C ARG A 203 12.04 18.70 4.11
N MET A 204 11.24 19.75 4.30
CA MET A 204 10.11 19.71 5.24
C MET A 204 9.02 18.73 4.80
N MET A 205 8.67 18.70 3.52
CA MET A 205 7.72 17.73 2.96
C MET A 205 8.21 16.28 3.11
N ALA A 206 9.51 16.03 2.92
CA ALA A 206 10.10 14.70 3.14
C ALA A 206 10.03 14.31 4.62
N LEU A 207 10.29 15.24 5.54
CA LEU A 207 10.29 15.01 6.98
C LEU A 207 8.90 14.75 7.58
N LEU A 208 7.81 15.03 6.87
CA LEU A 208 6.45 14.65 7.31
C LEU A 208 6.29 13.15 7.53
N ALA A 209 7.09 12.30 6.87
CA ALA A 209 7.08 10.86 7.10
C ALA A 209 7.78 10.42 8.39
N LEU A 210 8.65 11.26 8.99
CA LEU A 210 9.42 10.88 10.17
C LEU A 210 8.56 10.58 11.41
N PRO A 211 7.59 11.43 11.83
CA PRO A 211 6.71 11.09 12.95
C PRO A 211 5.90 9.83 12.67
N VAL A 212 5.41 9.66 11.44
CA VAL A 212 4.69 8.44 10.98
C VAL A 212 5.58 7.21 11.10
N ALA A 213 6.85 7.29 10.68
CA ALA A 213 7.82 6.20 10.81
C ALA A 213 8.09 5.81 12.26
N ARG A 214 8.16 6.78 13.18
CA ARG A 214 8.34 6.50 14.61
C ARG A 214 7.15 5.78 15.21
N GLU A 215 5.94 6.15 14.83
CA GLU A 215 4.71 5.50 15.28
C GLU A 215 4.54 4.11 14.66
N LEU A 216 4.73 3.99 13.34
CA LEU A 216 4.69 2.74 12.61
C LEU A 216 5.72 1.75 13.17
N GLY A 217 6.95 2.21 13.43
CA GLY A 217 8.00 1.39 14.03
C GLY A 217 7.57 0.75 15.35
N ARG A 218 7.00 1.54 16.27
CA ARG A 218 6.46 1.02 17.54
C ARG A 218 5.34 0.00 17.32
N SER A 219 4.45 0.28 16.36
CA SER A 219 3.34 -0.62 16.02
C SER A 219 3.81 -1.94 15.43
N VAL A 220 4.78 -1.91 14.51
CA VAL A 220 5.40 -3.12 13.94
C VAL A 220 6.08 -3.95 15.04
N ASP A 221 6.84 -3.32 15.95
CA ASP A 221 7.51 -4.03 17.04
C ASP A 221 6.50 -4.72 17.99
N ASN A 222 5.36 -4.06 18.26
CA ASN A 222 4.25 -4.64 19.03
C ASN A 222 3.65 -5.88 18.32
N LEU A 223 3.35 -5.75 17.03
CA LEU A 223 2.73 -6.83 16.25
C LEU A 223 3.68 -8.02 16.04
N GLN A 224 4.98 -7.75 15.84
CA GLN A 224 6.01 -8.79 15.72
C GLN A 224 6.10 -9.64 16.99
N ARG A 225 5.99 -9.03 18.18
CA ARG A 225 5.93 -9.76 19.45
C ARG A 225 4.69 -10.66 19.55
N SER A 226 3.56 -10.26 18.96
CA SER A 226 2.35 -11.08 18.90
C SER A 226 2.46 -12.26 17.92
N LEU A 227 3.28 -12.17 16.87
CA LEU A 227 3.46 -13.27 15.91
C LEU A 227 4.25 -14.45 16.50
N ALA A 228 5.26 -14.18 17.32
CA ALA A 228 6.15 -15.22 17.87
C ALA A 228 5.42 -16.36 18.63
N PRO A 229 4.46 -16.10 19.55
CA PRO A 229 3.71 -17.17 20.19
C PRO A 229 2.81 -17.93 19.21
N LEU A 230 2.20 -17.24 18.23
CA LEU A 230 1.35 -17.88 17.20
C LEU A 230 2.16 -18.86 16.34
N MET A 231 3.39 -18.48 15.98
CA MET A 231 4.31 -19.37 15.26
C MET A 231 4.69 -20.60 16.08
N ARG A 232 4.95 -20.46 17.40
CA ARG A 232 5.25 -21.60 18.27
C ARG A 232 4.06 -22.54 18.41
N SER A 233 2.85 -22.00 18.57
CA SER A 233 1.65 -22.84 18.65
C SER A 233 1.38 -23.65 17.38
N MET A 234 1.70 -23.10 16.20
CA MET A 234 1.60 -23.85 14.93
C MET A 234 2.56 -25.06 14.88
N ASP A 235 3.71 -25.00 15.53
CA ASP A 235 4.66 -26.13 15.56
C ASP A 235 4.21 -27.21 16.57
N THR A 236 3.66 -26.78 17.71
CA THR A 236 3.27 -27.69 18.80
C THR A 236 1.86 -28.29 18.67
N SER A 237 0.97 -27.72 17.86
CA SER A 237 -0.42 -28.18 17.80
C SER A 237 -0.53 -29.51 17.07
N GLN A 238 -1.30 -30.45 17.62
CA GLN A 238 -1.69 -31.72 16.97
C GLN A 238 -3.23 -31.85 16.90
N GLY A 239 -3.93 -30.92 16.22
CA GLY A 239 -5.37 -31.08 16.00
C GLY A 239 -6.11 -29.88 15.43
N GLY A 240 -7.13 -30.16 14.60
CA GLY A 240 -7.83 -29.17 13.76
C GLY A 240 -8.62 -28.07 14.48
N ARG A 241 -9.06 -28.27 15.73
CA ARG A 241 -9.80 -27.23 16.49
C ARG A 241 -8.91 -26.06 16.93
N HIS A 242 -7.61 -26.32 17.14
CA HIS A 242 -6.64 -25.30 17.52
C HIS A 242 -6.17 -24.49 16.30
N ASP A 243 -6.15 -25.11 15.12
CA ASP A 243 -5.72 -24.50 13.88
C ASP A 243 -6.73 -23.43 13.37
N ALA A 244 -8.03 -23.62 13.62
CA ALA A 244 -9.06 -22.63 13.31
C ALA A 244 -8.92 -21.33 14.14
N GLU A 245 -8.67 -21.46 15.45
CA GLU A 245 -8.43 -20.31 16.34
C GLU A 245 -7.13 -19.58 15.98
N LEU A 246 -6.09 -20.32 15.60
CA LEU A 246 -4.84 -19.75 15.09
C LEU A 246 -5.05 -18.97 13.79
N LEU A 247 -5.89 -19.48 12.90
CA LEU A 247 -6.20 -18.84 11.63
C LEU A 247 -6.92 -17.52 11.84
N GLU A 248 -7.89 -17.47 12.75
CA GLU A 248 -8.58 -16.25 13.15
C GLU A 248 -7.61 -15.20 13.70
N ARG A 249 -6.73 -15.60 14.63
CA ARG A 249 -5.73 -14.70 15.24
C ARG A 249 -4.72 -14.16 14.22
N LEU A 250 -4.22 -15.00 13.32
CA LEU A 250 -3.33 -14.57 12.24
C LEU A 250 -4.04 -13.67 11.22
N THR A 251 -5.32 -13.92 10.95
CA THR A 251 -6.12 -13.07 10.05
C THR A 251 -6.31 -11.68 10.66
N HIS A 252 -6.63 -11.60 11.96
CA HIS A 252 -6.67 -10.32 12.68
C HIS A 252 -5.31 -9.60 12.65
N LEU A 253 -4.21 -10.32 12.78
CA LEU A 253 -2.87 -9.74 12.69
C LEU A 253 -2.61 -9.17 11.29
N ALA A 254 -3.00 -9.88 10.22
CA ALA A 254 -2.87 -9.40 8.85
C ALA A 254 -3.69 -8.13 8.60
N VAL A 255 -4.94 -8.08 9.06
CA VAL A 255 -5.79 -6.88 8.95
C VAL A 255 -5.14 -5.68 9.65
N ARG A 256 -4.56 -5.87 10.84
CA ARG A 256 -3.87 -4.79 11.55
C ARG A 256 -2.62 -4.30 10.83
N ILE A 257 -1.88 -5.18 10.15
CA ILE A 257 -0.71 -4.80 9.35
C ILE A 257 -1.14 -4.02 8.10
N GLU A 258 -2.25 -4.43 7.48
CA GLU A 258 -2.79 -3.76 6.30
C GLU A 258 -3.30 -2.36 6.63
N ALA A 259 -3.97 -2.17 7.78
CA ALA A 259 -4.38 -0.85 8.25
C ALA A 259 -3.18 0.10 8.41
N LEU A 260 -2.00 -0.41 8.77
CA LEU A 260 -0.77 0.39 8.85
C LEU A 260 -0.20 0.74 7.46
N ALA A 261 -0.61 0.05 6.40
CA ALA A 261 -0.19 0.32 5.03
C ALA A 261 -0.83 1.57 4.43
N GLU A 262 -1.89 2.13 5.05
CA GLU A 262 -2.48 3.43 4.66
C GLU A 262 -1.44 4.56 4.66
N SER A 263 -0.41 4.44 5.50
CA SER A 263 0.72 5.37 5.54
C SER A 263 1.67 5.27 4.34
N GLY A 264 1.53 4.26 3.47
CA GLY A 264 2.44 3.99 2.36
C GLY A 264 2.60 5.14 1.37
N ASN A 265 1.51 5.89 1.13
CA ASN A 265 1.55 7.09 0.29
C ASN A 265 2.52 8.14 0.83
N ARG A 266 2.55 8.36 2.16
CA ARG A 266 3.44 9.32 2.81
C ARG A 266 4.91 8.89 2.73
N PHE A 267 5.22 7.60 2.88
CA PHE A 267 6.60 7.10 2.69
C PHE A 267 7.07 7.21 1.23
N SER A 268 6.19 6.90 0.28
CA SER A 268 6.49 7.08 -1.15
C SER A 268 6.75 8.55 -1.50
N ALA A 269 5.89 9.46 -1.01
CA ALA A 269 6.05 10.90 -1.18
C ALA A 269 7.36 11.40 -0.55
N SER A 270 7.67 10.98 0.68
CA SER A 270 8.90 11.35 1.37
C SER A 270 10.16 10.94 0.60
N ARG A 271 10.19 9.72 0.04
CA ARG A 271 11.28 9.28 -0.84
C ARG A 271 11.37 10.10 -2.12
N ALA A 272 10.25 10.53 -2.70
CA ALA A 272 10.27 11.39 -3.89
C ALA A 272 10.83 12.78 -3.56
N TYR A 273 10.41 13.36 -2.42
CA TYR A 273 10.91 14.65 -1.96
C TYR A 273 12.39 14.61 -1.56
N GLU A 274 12.86 13.54 -0.91
CA GLU A 274 14.29 13.33 -0.64
C GLU A 274 15.12 13.41 -1.92
N LYS A 275 14.69 12.75 -3.00
CA LYS A 275 15.38 12.82 -4.30
C LYS A 275 15.43 14.25 -4.85
N LEU A 276 14.35 15.02 -4.69
CA LEU A 276 14.32 16.41 -5.13
C LEU A 276 15.28 17.28 -4.31
N VAL A 277 15.35 17.10 -2.99
CA VAL A 277 16.32 17.79 -2.13
C VAL A 277 17.75 17.53 -2.63
N LEU A 278 18.11 16.25 -2.80
CA LEU A 278 19.47 15.88 -3.23
C LEU A 278 19.80 16.40 -4.63
N ALA A 279 18.84 16.35 -5.56
CA ALA A 279 19.02 16.91 -6.90
C ALA A 279 19.28 18.43 -6.86
N ARG A 280 18.53 19.17 -6.03
CA ARG A 280 18.70 20.62 -5.91
C ARG A 280 20.01 21.01 -5.25
N ILE A 281 20.45 20.27 -4.24
CA ILE A 281 21.77 20.44 -3.63
C ILE A 281 22.87 20.22 -4.68
N GLN A 282 22.79 19.14 -5.46
CA GLN A 282 23.75 18.87 -6.53
C GLN A 282 23.81 19.99 -7.58
N GLU A 283 22.67 20.58 -7.92
CA GLU A 283 22.59 21.72 -8.85
C GLU A 283 23.24 23.01 -8.33
N LEU A 284 23.44 23.16 -7.02
CA LEU A 284 24.14 24.32 -6.44
C LEU A 284 25.61 24.36 -6.87
N ARG A 285 26.20 23.19 -7.18
CA ARG A 285 27.63 23.02 -7.47
C ARG A 285 28.48 23.66 -6.38
N GLU A 286 28.28 23.16 -5.17
CA GLU A 286 28.91 23.72 -3.97
C GLU A 286 30.42 23.55 -4.00
N GLU A 287 31.11 24.64 -3.68
CA GLU A 287 32.52 24.66 -3.33
C GLU A 287 32.65 25.11 -1.87
N ARG A 288 33.59 24.50 -1.15
CA ARG A 288 33.73 24.69 0.29
C ARG A 288 34.21 26.09 0.64
N ILE A 289 33.61 26.67 1.68
CA ILE A 289 34.17 27.79 2.44
C ILE A 289 34.94 27.21 3.62
N GLU A 290 36.21 27.57 3.78
CA GLU A 290 37.06 27.00 4.83
C GLU A 290 36.46 27.23 6.23
N GLY A 291 36.47 26.18 7.05
CA GLY A 291 35.92 26.20 8.42
C GLY A 291 34.39 26.14 8.53
N ILE A 292 33.64 26.12 7.42
CA ILE A 292 32.18 26.09 7.41
C ILE A 292 31.69 24.83 6.65
N PRO A 293 30.78 24.01 7.20
CA PRO A 293 30.20 22.89 6.46
C PRO A 293 29.35 23.38 5.29
N THR A 294 29.39 22.64 4.18
CA THR A 294 28.51 22.92 3.03
C THR A 294 27.05 22.60 3.35
N ILE A 295 26.12 23.03 2.49
CA ILE A 295 24.71 22.64 2.61
C ILE A 295 24.59 21.12 2.45
N ALA A 296 25.29 20.52 1.46
CA ALA A 296 25.35 19.07 1.30
C ALA A 296 25.79 18.36 2.59
N GLU A 297 26.89 18.78 3.20
CA GLU A 297 27.44 18.15 4.41
C GLU A 297 26.52 18.33 5.62
N PHE A 298 25.89 19.50 5.74
CA PHE A 298 24.89 19.73 6.77
C PHE A 298 23.69 18.79 6.61
N MET A 299 23.20 18.63 5.38
CA MET A 299 22.06 17.77 5.06
C MET A 299 22.39 16.28 5.21
N GLU A 300 23.58 15.85 4.80
CA GLU A 300 24.03 14.46 4.96
C GLU A 300 24.03 14.05 6.44
N ARG A 301 24.46 14.94 7.34
CA ARG A 301 24.54 14.63 8.77
C ARG A 301 23.22 14.75 9.52
N ARG A 302 22.27 15.57 9.05
CA ARG A 302 21.07 15.94 9.82
C ARG A 302 19.74 15.56 9.16
N PHE A 303 19.70 15.46 7.83
CA PHE A 303 18.52 15.07 7.06
C PHE A 303 18.56 13.58 6.66
N ALA A 304 19.69 13.09 6.15
CA ALA A 304 19.80 11.72 5.67
C ALA A 304 19.47 10.64 6.73
N PRO A 305 19.86 10.76 8.02
CA PRO A 305 19.50 9.77 9.04
C PRO A 305 17.98 9.65 9.27
N ALA A 306 17.25 10.76 9.15
CA ALA A 306 15.80 10.76 9.26
C ALA A 306 15.15 10.01 8.08
N MET A 307 15.68 10.20 6.86
CA MET A 307 15.21 9.49 5.67
C MET A 307 15.52 7.99 5.74
N GLU A 308 16.70 7.63 6.25
CA GLU A 308 17.07 6.23 6.46
C GLU A 308 16.15 5.54 7.49
N THR A 309 15.77 6.26 8.55
CA THR A 309 14.77 5.78 9.51
C THR A 309 13.44 5.47 8.81
N CYS A 310 12.97 6.38 7.95
CA CYS A 310 11.73 6.19 7.21
C CYS A 310 11.81 4.96 6.28
N ARG A 311 12.90 4.81 5.51
CA ARG A 311 13.14 3.66 4.64
C ARG A 311 13.19 2.35 5.41
N SER A 312 13.96 2.31 6.50
CA SER A 312 14.13 1.13 7.34
C SER A 312 12.82 0.66 7.96
N VAL A 313 12.02 1.58 8.53
CA VAL A 313 10.73 1.22 9.12
C VAL A 313 9.77 0.68 8.06
N TRP A 314 9.68 1.33 6.90
CA TRP A 314 8.81 0.87 5.81
C TRP A 314 9.22 -0.53 5.32
N ALA A 315 10.50 -0.76 5.09
CA ALA A 315 11.01 -2.09 4.70
C ALA A 315 10.73 -3.16 5.77
N ARG A 316 10.84 -2.82 7.07
CA ARG A 316 10.47 -3.73 8.17
C ARG A 316 8.98 -4.07 8.17
N HIS A 317 8.11 -3.09 7.88
CA HIS A 317 6.67 -3.32 7.71
C HIS A 317 6.39 -4.30 6.56
N GLU A 318 6.94 -4.04 5.37
CA GLU A 318 6.75 -4.91 4.19
C GLU A 318 7.26 -6.35 4.45
N GLN A 319 8.44 -6.47 5.06
CA GLN A 319 9.00 -7.77 5.42
C GLN A 319 8.11 -8.52 6.42
N PHE A 320 7.55 -7.80 7.40
CA PHE A 320 6.67 -8.38 8.40
C PHE A 320 5.32 -8.80 7.81
N ALA A 321 4.72 -7.98 6.94
CA ALA A 321 3.52 -8.32 6.19
C ALA A 321 3.72 -9.62 5.40
N GLY A 322 4.84 -9.73 4.67
CA GLY A 322 5.20 -10.94 3.93
C GLY A 322 5.39 -12.17 4.81
N ARG A 323 5.90 -12.02 6.05
CA ARG A 323 6.01 -13.13 7.01
C ARG A 323 4.65 -13.61 7.50
N VAL A 324 3.72 -12.69 7.79
CA VAL A 324 2.36 -13.04 8.22
C VAL A 324 1.58 -13.70 7.09
N ALA A 325 1.68 -13.21 5.86
CA ALA A 325 1.05 -13.82 4.70
C ALA A 325 1.51 -15.29 4.51
N ARG A 326 2.83 -15.55 4.57
CA ARG A 326 3.35 -16.92 4.50
C ARG A 326 2.85 -17.81 5.64
N ALA A 327 2.77 -17.28 6.87
CA ALA A 327 2.24 -18.03 8.01
C ALA A 327 0.76 -18.41 7.81
N LEU A 328 -0.05 -17.47 7.28
CA LEU A 328 -1.45 -17.71 6.93
C LEU A 328 -1.58 -18.79 5.85
N ASP A 329 -0.76 -18.74 4.80
CA ASP A 329 -0.80 -19.72 3.71
C ASP A 329 -0.41 -21.13 4.19
N LEU A 330 0.60 -21.24 5.05
CA LEU A 330 0.98 -22.51 5.67
C LEU A 330 -0.17 -23.09 6.53
N LEU A 331 -0.81 -22.25 7.34
CA LEU A 331 -1.90 -22.69 8.20
C LEU A 331 -3.14 -23.09 7.39
N ARG A 332 -3.49 -22.33 6.34
CA ARG A 332 -4.57 -22.70 5.40
C ARG A 332 -4.30 -24.05 4.74
N THR A 333 -3.07 -24.27 4.27
CA THR A 333 -2.66 -25.54 3.66
C THR A 333 -2.82 -26.70 4.65
N ARG A 334 -2.37 -26.51 5.89
CA ARG A 334 -2.49 -27.51 6.95
C ARG A 334 -3.96 -27.82 7.30
N VAL A 335 -4.81 -26.80 7.43
CA VAL A 335 -6.25 -26.99 7.70
C VAL A 335 -6.92 -27.77 6.57
N ASN A 336 -6.61 -27.43 5.31
CA ASN A 336 -7.15 -28.14 4.15
C ASN A 336 -6.73 -29.62 4.14
N LEU A 337 -5.45 -29.92 4.43
CA LEU A 337 -4.97 -31.30 4.54
C LEU A 337 -5.64 -32.08 5.67
N ALA A 338 -5.87 -31.44 6.83
CA ALA A 338 -6.60 -32.07 7.94
C ALA A 338 -8.05 -32.42 7.54
N GLN A 339 -8.75 -31.51 6.86
CA GLN A 339 -10.11 -31.75 6.36
C GLN A 339 -10.17 -32.87 5.31
N GLU A 340 -9.18 -32.96 4.43
CA GLU A 340 -9.07 -34.02 3.42
C GLU A 340 -8.82 -35.40 4.08
N GLN A 341 -7.97 -35.45 5.10
CA GLN A 341 -7.74 -36.67 5.90
C GLN A 341 -9.01 -37.13 6.62
N ASP A 342 -9.76 -36.21 7.23
CA ASP A 342 -11.02 -36.53 7.91
C ASP A 342 -12.08 -37.05 6.92
N THR A 343 -12.17 -36.43 5.74
CA THR A 343 -13.06 -36.88 4.66
C THR A 343 -12.68 -38.28 4.18
N THR A 344 -11.39 -38.55 4.01
CA THR A 344 -10.88 -39.87 3.61
C THR A 344 -11.22 -40.94 4.64
N ARG A 345 -11.02 -40.67 5.94
CA ARG A 345 -11.37 -41.59 7.03
C ARG A 345 -12.87 -41.88 7.07
N LEU A 346 -13.72 -40.87 6.84
CA LEU A 346 -15.17 -41.06 6.77
C LEU A 346 -15.56 -41.99 5.62
N LEU A 347 -14.97 -41.81 4.44
CA LEU A 347 -15.21 -42.67 3.27
C LEU A 347 -14.75 -44.12 3.52
N GLU A 348 -13.59 -44.32 4.17
CA GLU A 348 -13.11 -45.65 4.57
C GLU A 348 -14.08 -46.34 5.55
N GLY A 349 -14.59 -45.60 6.55
CA GLY A 349 -15.58 -46.12 7.49
C GLY A 349 -16.91 -46.48 6.81
N MET A 350 -17.33 -45.70 5.81
CA MET A 350 -18.51 -46.00 5.00
C MET A 350 -18.30 -47.27 4.16
N ASP A 351 -17.15 -47.44 3.52
CA ASP A 351 -16.84 -48.66 2.75
C ASP A 351 -16.83 -49.90 3.65
N GLN A 352 -16.24 -49.81 4.85
CA GLN A 352 -16.22 -50.93 5.80
C GLN A 352 -17.63 -51.31 6.29
N THR A 353 -18.48 -50.30 6.51
CA THR A 353 -19.89 -50.51 6.87
C THR A 353 -20.67 -51.14 5.73
N ALA A 354 -20.49 -50.65 4.50
CA ALA A 354 -21.11 -51.19 3.29
C ALA A 354 -20.70 -52.66 3.06
N ARG A 355 -19.41 -52.99 3.21
CA ARG A 355 -18.92 -54.38 3.12
C ARG A 355 -19.54 -55.28 4.19
N SER A 356 -19.70 -54.79 5.41
CA SER A 356 -20.34 -55.53 6.50
C SER A 356 -21.82 -55.79 6.21
N GLN A 357 -22.53 -54.78 5.69
CA GLN A 357 -23.93 -54.93 5.24
C GLN A 357 -24.06 -55.93 4.09
N LEU A 358 -23.16 -55.90 3.11
CA LEU A 358 -23.12 -56.88 2.01
C LEU A 358 -22.90 -58.32 2.52
N ARG A 359 -22.02 -58.51 3.50
CA ARG A 359 -21.79 -59.84 4.11
C ARG A 359 -23.04 -60.35 4.84
N LEU A 360 -23.70 -59.49 5.62
CA LEU A 360 -24.95 -59.84 6.29
C LEU A 360 -26.06 -60.17 5.28
N GLN A 361 -26.17 -59.39 4.20
CA GLN A 361 -27.12 -59.67 3.12
C GLN A 361 -26.84 -61.02 2.49
N HIS A 362 -25.58 -61.34 2.14
CA HIS A 362 -25.22 -62.65 1.60
C HIS A 362 -25.48 -63.80 2.59
N ALA A 363 -25.30 -63.60 3.89
CA ALA A 363 -25.60 -64.60 4.91
C ALA A 363 -27.12 -64.87 5.00
N VAL A 364 -27.94 -63.82 5.00
CA VAL A 364 -29.42 -63.92 4.99
C VAL A 364 -29.90 -64.58 3.69
N GLU A 365 -29.30 -64.24 2.55
CA GLU A 365 -29.60 -64.89 1.28
C GLU A 365 -29.26 -66.38 1.31
N GLY A 366 -28.12 -66.78 1.88
CA GLY A 366 -27.75 -68.18 2.06
C GLY A 366 -28.78 -68.93 2.92
N LEU A 367 -29.24 -68.32 4.01
CA LEU A 367 -30.29 -68.87 4.86
C LEU A 367 -31.64 -68.99 4.13
N SER A 368 -31.99 -68.00 3.31
CA SER A 368 -33.23 -68.01 2.51
C SER A 368 -33.25 -69.17 1.49
N VAL A 369 -32.11 -69.50 0.88
CA VAL A 369 -32.00 -70.66 -0.02
C VAL A 369 -32.27 -71.96 0.74
N ALA A 370 -31.73 -72.11 1.94
CA ALA A 370 -31.99 -73.29 2.78
C ALA A 370 -33.49 -73.38 3.17
N ALA A 371 -34.07 -72.27 3.64
CA ALA A 371 -35.48 -72.22 4.03
C ALA A 371 -36.43 -72.50 2.85
N ILE A 372 -36.24 -71.84 1.70
CA ILE A 372 -37.05 -72.04 0.49
C ILE A 372 -36.91 -73.47 -0.03
N SER A 373 -35.69 -74.02 -0.06
CA SER A 373 -35.47 -75.40 -0.51
C SER A 373 -36.19 -76.40 0.39
N TYR A 374 -36.17 -76.20 1.71
CA TYR A 374 -36.92 -77.02 2.65
C TYR A 374 -38.44 -76.94 2.41
N TYR A 375 -38.99 -75.72 2.25
CA TYR A 375 -40.41 -75.53 1.96
C TYR A 375 -40.85 -76.18 0.65
N VAL A 376 -40.08 -76.00 -0.43
CA VAL A 376 -40.38 -76.61 -1.74
C VAL A 376 -40.33 -78.14 -1.65
N LEU A 377 -39.35 -78.70 -0.96
CA LEU A 377 -39.22 -80.15 -0.79
C LEU A 377 -40.35 -80.73 0.08
N SER A 378 -40.74 -80.01 1.14
CA SER A 378 -41.89 -80.36 1.98
C SER A 378 -43.19 -80.36 1.18
N LEU A 379 -43.42 -79.31 0.36
CA LEU A 379 -44.62 -79.18 -0.46
C LEU A 379 -44.70 -80.23 -1.58
N ALA A 380 -43.60 -80.43 -2.32
CA ALA A 380 -43.49 -81.51 -3.32
C ALA A 380 -43.69 -82.88 -2.66
N GLY A 381 -43.18 -83.04 -1.45
CA GLY A 381 -43.33 -84.24 -0.67
C GLY A 381 -44.76 -84.54 -0.21
N THR A 382 -45.55 -83.52 0.07
CA THR A 382 -46.99 -83.63 0.37
C THR A 382 -47.79 -83.88 -0.89
N GLY A 383 -47.43 -83.22 -2.01
CA GLY A 383 -48.01 -83.48 -3.33
C GLY A 383 -47.81 -84.91 -3.81
N LEU A 384 -46.61 -85.48 -3.63
CA LEU A 384 -46.34 -86.89 -3.97
C LEU A 384 -47.17 -87.86 -3.12
N LYS A 385 -47.34 -87.58 -1.83
CA LYS A 385 -48.21 -88.38 -0.95
C LYS A 385 -49.68 -88.31 -1.40
N ALA A 386 -50.14 -87.15 -1.88
CA ALA A 386 -51.47 -87.00 -2.45
C ALA A 386 -51.63 -87.75 -3.79
N LEU A 387 -50.60 -87.77 -4.64
CA LEU A 387 -50.61 -88.53 -5.91
C LEU A 387 -50.57 -90.05 -5.69
N HIS A 388 -49.92 -90.53 -4.63
CA HIS A 388 -49.87 -91.96 -4.32
C HIS A 388 -51.26 -92.53 -3.95
N ALA A 389 -52.20 -91.68 -3.53
CA ALA A 389 -53.61 -92.07 -3.35
C ALA A 389 -54.32 -92.44 -4.68
N VAL A 390 -53.70 -92.18 -5.84
CA VAL A 390 -54.25 -92.41 -7.19
C VAL A 390 -53.69 -93.69 -7.87
N HIS A 391 -53.14 -94.65 -7.11
CA HIS A 391 -52.72 -95.99 -7.61
C HIS A 391 -51.59 -95.99 -8.68
N LEU A 392 -50.61 -95.08 -8.60
CA LEU A 392 -49.34 -95.26 -9.32
C LEU A 392 -48.30 -96.02 -8.45
N PRO A 393 -47.56 -97.00 -9.00
CA PRO A 393 -46.59 -97.80 -8.26
C PRO A 393 -45.23 -97.08 -8.15
N LEU A 394 -45.18 -96.01 -7.36
CA LEU A 394 -43.97 -95.22 -7.15
C LEU A 394 -43.71 -95.04 -5.66
N ASP A 395 -42.57 -95.54 -5.18
CA ASP A 395 -42.17 -95.46 -3.78
C ASP A 395 -41.83 -94.00 -3.40
N PRO A 396 -42.64 -93.32 -2.56
CA PRO A 396 -42.53 -91.88 -2.34
C PRO A 396 -41.24 -91.44 -1.65
N GLU A 397 -40.57 -92.34 -0.93
CA GLU A 397 -39.33 -92.04 -0.19
C GLU A 397 -38.10 -91.98 -1.10
N LEU A 398 -38.00 -92.88 -2.09
CA LEU A 398 -36.93 -92.89 -3.09
C LEU A 398 -36.97 -91.63 -3.97
N ILE A 399 -38.17 -91.24 -4.42
CA ILE A 399 -38.33 -90.04 -5.26
C ILE A 399 -37.99 -88.77 -4.46
N LYS A 400 -38.39 -88.69 -3.18
CA LYS A 400 -38.03 -87.58 -2.31
C LYS A 400 -36.51 -87.42 -2.16
N GLY A 401 -35.79 -88.52 -1.94
CA GLY A 401 -34.33 -88.51 -1.83
C GLY A 401 -33.63 -88.03 -3.11
N VAL A 402 -34.12 -88.46 -4.27
CA VAL A 402 -33.61 -88.03 -5.58
C VAL A 402 -33.95 -86.56 -5.88
N LEU A 403 -35.10 -86.05 -5.39
CA LEU A 403 -35.56 -84.68 -5.66
C LEU A 403 -34.79 -83.60 -4.88
N ILE A 404 -34.08 -83.95 -3.81
CA ILE A 404 -33.34 -82.99 -2.95
C ILE A 404 -32.31 -82.22 -3.78
N LEU A 405 -31.45 -82.96 -4.49
CA LEU A 405 -30.34 -82.40 -5.25
C LEU A 405 -30.82 -81.45 -6.38
N PRO A 406 -31.78 -81.83 -7.25
CA PRO A 406 -32.28 -80.95 -8.31
C PRO A 406 -33.05 -79.74 -7.75
N VAL A 407 -33.82 -79.87 -6.66
CA VAL A 407 -34.55 -78.74 -6.05
C VAL A 407 -33.58 -77.72 -5.49
N VAL A 408 -32.58 -78.14 -4.71
CA VAL A 408 -31.56 -77.23 -4.16
C VAL A 408 -30.79 -76.54 -5.29
N LEU A 409 -30.40 -77.29 -6.34
CA LEU A 409 -29.70 -76.75 -7.50
C LEU A 409 -30.57 -75.73 -8.28
N LEU A 410 -31.88 -75.98 -8.37
CA LEU A 410 -32.83 -75.12 -9.07
C LEU A 410 -33.12 -73.84 -8.28
N VAL A 411 -33.29 -73.91 -6.96
CA VAL A 411 -33.44 -72.74 -6.09
C VAL A 411 -32.16 -71.90 -6.10
N LEU A 412 -30.97 -72.52 -6.08
CA LEU A 412 -29.69 -71.82 -6.26
C LEU A 412 -29.59 -71.13 -7.62
N ARG A 413 -30.01 -71.79 -8.72
CA ARG A 413 -30.02 -71.16 -10.05
C ARG A 413 -31.04 -70.04 -10.17
N ALA A 414 -32.23 -70.18 -9.59
CA ALA A 414 -33.30 -69.18 -9.62
C ALA A 414 -32.91 -67.91 -8.84
N THR A 415 -32.34 -68.08 -7.64
CA THR A 415 -31.81 -66.97 -6.82
C THR A 415 -30.59 -66.31 -7.46
N ARG A 416 -29.71 -67.06 -8.13
CA ARG A 416 -28.59 -66.47 -8.90
C ARG A 416 -29.04 -65.75 -10.18
N ARG A 417 -30.07 -66.25 -10.88
CA ARG A 417 -30.61 -65.59 -12.09
C ARG A 417 -31.31 -64.27 -11.78
N SER A 418 -32.11 -64.22 -10.71
CA SER A 418 -32.77 -62.99 -10.26
C SER A 418 -31.76 -61.91 -9.86
N LYS A 419 -30.61 -62.29 -9.26
CA LYS A 419 -29.48 -61.38 -9.01
C LYS A 419 -28.89 -60.77 -10.30
N HIS A 420 -28.61 -61.58 -11.32
CA HIS A 420 -28.07 -61.07 -12.58
C HIS A 420 -29.05 -60.19 -13.35
N ALA A 421 -30.36 -60.42 -13.21
CA ALA A 421 -31.39 -59.54 -13.76
C ALA A 421 -31.46 -58.20 -13.01
N GLY A 422 -31.36 -58.21 -11.67
CA GLY A 422 -31.35 -57.01 -10.83
C GLY A 422 -30.09 -56.14 -11.03
N GLN A 423 -28.91 -56.75 -11.13
CA GLN A 423 -27.66 -56.01 -11.40
C GLN A 423 -27.62 -55.39 -12.80
N LYS A 424 -28.19 -56.05 -13.82
CA LYS A 424 -28.34 -55.46 -15.16
C LYS A 424 -29.35 -54.31 -15.20
N ALA A 425 -30.35 -54.30 -14.32
CA ALA A 425 -31.31 -53.20 -14.19
C ALA A 425 -30.70 -51.99 -13.45
N ALA A 426 -29.88 -52.23 -12.42
CA ALA A 426 -29.17 -51.18 -11.68
C ALA A 426 -28.05 -50.52 -12.52
N ALA A 427 -27.30 -51.29 -13.32
CA ALA A 427 -26.27 -50.76 -14.22
C ALA A 427 -26.81 -49.93 -15.39
N ARG A 428 -28.12 -49.98 -15.67
CA ARG A 428 -28.79 -49.16 -16.70
C ARG A 428 -29.27 -47.78 -16.22
N ARG A 429 -29.06 -47.43 -14.95
CA ARG A 429 -29.26 -46.06 -14.43
C ARG A 429 -27.92 -45.44 -14.02
N PRO A 430 -27.25 -44.76 -14.95
CA PRO A 430 -26.73 -43.43 -14.60
C PRO A 430 -26.85 -42.43 -15.76
N ALA A 431 -27.68 -41.41 -15.61
CA ALA A 431 -27.55 -40.07 -16.22
C ALA A 431 -28.83 -39.23 -15.99
N ALA A 432 -29.16 -38.89 -14.75
CA ALA A 432 -30.15 -37.85 -14.45
C ALA A 432 -30.01 -37.32 -13.02
N ASN A 433 -28.80 -36.90 -12.62
CA ASN A 433 -28.61 -35.90 -11.55
C ASN A 433 -27.14 -35.45 -11.49
N ARG A 434 -26.76 -34.59 -12.43
CA ARG A 434 -25.61 -33.68 -12.33
C ARG A 434 -26.02 -32.37 -13.01
N ALA A 435 -26.85 -31.59 -12.33
CA ALA A 435 -27.06 -30.17 -12.56
C ALA A 435 -27.92 -29.61 -11.41
N ALA A 436 -27.26 -29.17 -10.35
CA ALA A 436 -27.69 -28.11 -9.44
C ALA A 436 -26.44 -27.61 -8.71
#